data_AF-A0AAD5KTC9-F1
#
_entry.id   AF-A0AAD5KTC9-F1
#
_cell.length_a   1.000
_cell.length_b   1.000
_cell.length_c   1.000
_cell.angle_alpha   90.00
_cell.angle_beta   90.00
_cell.angle_gamma   90.00
#
_symmetry.space_group_name_H-M   'P 1'
#
loop_
_entity.id
_entity.type
_entity.pdbx_description
1 polymer ?
#
loop_
_entity_poly.entity_id
_entity_poly.type
_entity_poly.pdbx_seq_one_letter_code
_entity_poly.pdbx_strand_id
1 'polypeptide(L)'
;MLAKGVLPTTSTANVNTAAGFQIIDVFGKVGQNPANETGSSANNDGGWSTGFPHNTGLGVIVTSDHSLIRKSTVLKGVTAAVSFFDPLLEYDSIPAVTYVIDANGDTLSGASGNPILFGNWFSLGTHNCACNNLGANENEKEEVVIYPNPSLDGFIAVKGASSIKEIQIYNALGQYVGKAVHNAAATMTLKLGNDRGVYILRITQNDGSVSSKRVVVK
;
A
#
# COMPACT_ATOMS: atom_id res chain seq x y z
N MET A 1 6.37 8.09 30.07
CA MET A 1 5.40 9.20 29.95
C MET A 1 6.07 10.36 29.25
N LEU A 2 5.36 10.97 28.30
CA LEU A 2 5.76 12.16 27.57
C LEU A 2 4.86 13.33 27.95
N ALA A 3 5.46 14.43 28.37
CA ALA A 3 4.76 15.67 28.71
C ALA A 3 5.46 16.86 28.05
N LYS A 4 4.70 17.89 27.72
CA LYS A 4 5.18 19.17 27.20
C LYS A 4 4.80 20.27 28.17
N GLY A 5 5.73 21.16 28.49
CA GLY A 5 5.45 22.28 29.38
C GLY A 5 6.68 23.13 29.67
N VAL A 6 6.49 24.12 30.54
CA VAL A 6 7.58 24.95 31.06
C VAL A 6 7.94 24.43 32.43
N LEU A 7 9.23 24.16 32.66
CA LEU A 7 9.73 23.78 33.98
C LEU A 7 9.42 24.92 34.96
N PRO A 8 8.68 24.65 36.05
CA PRO A 8 8.44 25.65 37.07
C PRO A 8 9.73 25.91 37.85
N THR A 9 9.80 27.06 38.51
CA THR A 9 10.98 27.50 39.28
C THR A 9 11.25 26.63 40.51
N THR A 10 10.30 25.77 40.90
CA THR A 10 10.41 24.81 42.00
C THR A 10 10.88 23.44 41.49
N SER A 11 12.00 22.93 42.01
CA SER A 11 12.59 21.64 41.63
C SER A 11 11.77 20.40 41.99
N THR A 12 10.67 20.55 42.74
CA THR A 12 9.82 19.45 43.23
C THR A 12 8.46 19.37 42.52
N ALA A 13 8.24 20.14 41.46
CA ALA A 13 6.95 20.13 40.78
C ALA A 13 6.64 18.79 40.13
N ASN A 14 5.44 18.28 40.38
CA ASN A 14 4.96 17.03 39.84
C ASN A 14 4.35 17.25 38.45
N VAL A 15 4.99 16.69 37.42
CA VAL A 15 4.59 16.83 36.00
C VAL A 15 3.15 16.39 35.72
N ASN A 16 2.56 15.54 36.56
CA ASN A 16 1.16 15.07 36.40
C ASN A 16 0.11 16.05 36.92
N THR A 17 0.50 16.98 37.79
CA THR A 17 -0.45 17.83 38.55
C THR A 17 -0.10 19.31 38.53
N ALA A 18 1.14 19.67 38.19
CA ALA A 18 1.59 21.04 38.13
C ALA A 18 0.95 21.78 36.95
N ALA A 19 0.46 22.99 37.22
CA ALA A 19 -0.02 23.90 36.18
C ALA A 19 1.14 24.25 35.22
N GLY A 20 0.89 24.15 33.92
CA GLY A 20 1.90 24.45 32.87
C GLY A 20 2.47 23.21 32.16
N PHE A 21 2.10 22.00 32.58
CA PHE A 21 2.38 20.77 31.83
C PHE A 21 1.12 20.20 31.19
N GLN A 22 1.29 19.74 29.95
CA GLN A 22 0.32 18.97 29.21
C GLN A 22 0.89 17.58 28.98
N ILE A 23 0.17 16.55 29.43
CA ILE A 23 0.50 15.16 29.10
C ILE A 23 0.19 14.93 27.63
N ILE A 24 1.17 14.41 26.90
CA ILE A 24 1.07 14.10 25.47
C ILE A 24 0.86 12.60 25.27
N ASP A 25 1.52 11.78 26.07
CA ASP A 25 1.43 10.33 25.96
C ASP A 25 1.83 9.61 27.25
N VAL A 26 1.11 8.56 27.60
CA VAL A 26 1.32 7.75 28.78
C VAL A 26 1.73 6.35 28.34
N PHE A 27 2.84 5.87 28.88
CA PHE A 27 3.36 4.53 28.65
C PHE A 27 3.53 3.86 30.00
N GLY A 28 2.75 2.82 30.29
CA GLY A 28 2.57 2.26 31.63
C GLY A 28 1.49 2.97 32.45
N LYS A 29 1.04 2.32 33.54
CA LYS A 29 0.21 2.97 34.56
C LYS A 29 1.07 3.77 35.53
N VAL A 30 0.79 5.06 35.66
CA VAL A 30 1.51 5.96 36.58
C VAL A 30 1.36 5.50 38.02
N GLY A 31 2.48 5.45 38.75
CA GLY A 31 2.52 5.05 40.17
C GLY A 31 2.51 3.54 40.41
N GLN A 32 2.61 2.72 39.37
CA GLN A 32 2.67 1.27 39.50
C GLN A 32 4.08 0.74 39.15
N ASN A 33 4.57 -0.19 39.96
CA ASN A 33 5.80 -0.95 39.70
C ASN A 33 5.42 -2.38 39.27
N PRO A 34 5.52 -2.73 37.98
CA PRO A 34 5.23 -4.07 37.50
C PRO A 34 6.19 -5.11 38.08
N ALA A 35 5.72 -6.34 38.24
CA ALA A 35 6.53 -7.45 38.67
C ALA A 35 7.39 -8.04 37.52
N ASN A 36 8.48 -8.68 37.90
CA ASN A 36 9.31 -9.52 37.03
C ASN A 36 8.66 -10.89 36.78
N GLU A 37 9.33 -11.77 36.02
CA GLU A 37 8.78 -13.08 35.62
C GLU A 37 8.49 -14.02 36.81
N THR A 38 9.06 -13.74 37.99
CA THR A 38 8.78 -14.49 39.23
C THR A 38 7.59 -13.93 40.01
N GLY A 39 6.95 -12.86 39.54
CA GLY A 39 5.88 -12.16 40.24
C GLY A 39 6.37 -11.21 41.33
N SER A 40 7.67 -10.92 41.39
CA SER A 40 8.26 -9.99 42.37
C SER A 40 8.44 -8.59 41.79
N SER A 41 8.14 -7.56 42.57
CA SER A 41 8.42 -6.16 42.24
C SER A 41 9.55 -5.56 43.09
N ALA A 42 10.33 -6.39 43.80
CA ALA A 42 11.27 -5.92 44.82
C ALA A 42 12.53 -5.24 44.26
N ASN A 43 12.99 -5.65 43.07
CA ASN A 43 14.26 -5.21 42.51
C ASN A 43 14.13 -4.20 41.36
N ASN A 44 12.91 -3.75 41.05
CA ASN A 44 12.61 -2.89 39.90
C ASN A 44 13.10 -3.45 38.56
N ASP A 45 13.15 -4.77 38.44
CA ASP A 45 13.54 -5.57 37.27
C ASP A 45 12.31 -6.08 36.51
N GLY A 46 11.12 -5.57 36.84
CA GLY A 46 9.86 -5.96 36.22
C GLY A 46 9.47 -5.14 34.99
N GLY A 47 8.42 -5.59 34.32
CA GLY A 47 7.86 -4.89 33.17
C GLY A 47 6.42 -5.29 32.91
N TRP A 48 5.78 -4.61 31.96
CA TRP A 48 4.42 -4.94 31.55
C TRP A 48 4.42 -6.17 30.65
N SER A 49 3.53 -7.10 30.95
CA SER A 49 3.49 -8.42 30.33
C SER A 49 2.27 -8.63 29.44
N THR A 50 2.33 -9.67 28.60
CA THR A 50 1.24 -10.03 27.68
C THR A 50 0.01 -10.62 28.38
N GLY A 51 0.17 -11.19 29.58
CA GLY A 51 -0.93 -11.76 30.35
C GLY A 51 -1.60 -10.76 31.27
N PHE A 52 -2.94 -10.68 31.23
CA PHE A 52 -3.73 -9.86 32.14
C PHE A 52 -3.46 -10.25 33.62
N PRO A 53 -3.31 -9.31 34.57
CA PRO A 53 -3.55 -7.86 34.47
C PRO A 53 -2.37 -7.02 33.95
N HIS A 54 -1.41 -7.65 33.26
CA HIS A 54 -0.25 -7.04 32.59
C HIS A 54 0.84 -6.47 33.50
N ASN A 55 0.69 -6.53 34.82
CA ASN A 55 1.65 -5.99 35.78
C ASN A 55 2.19 -7.01 36.79
N THR A 56 1.80 -8.28 36.66
CA THR A 56 2.14 -9.36 37.60
C THR A 56 3.27 -10.27 37.09
N GLY A 57 3.84 -9.97 35.93
CA GLY A 57 4.81 -10.85 35.27
C GLY A 57 4.17 -12.09 34.61
N LEU A 58 2.83 -12.19 34.58
CA LEU A 58 2.16 -13.30 33.92
C LEU A 58 2.28 -13.18 32.39
N GLY A 59 2.70 -14.26 31.74
CA GLY A 59 2.96 -14.27 30.29
C GLY A 59 4.39 -13.87 29.98
N VAL A 60 4.60 -13.16 28.88
CA VAL A 60 5.92 -12.66 28.47
C VAL A 60 6.01 -11.17 28.82
N ILE A 61 7.09 -10.75 29.48
CA ILE A 61 7.35 -9.33 29.73
C ILE A 61 7.87 -8.70 28.45
N VAL A 62 7.17 -7.68 27.94
CA VAL A 62 7.48 -7.06 26.63
C VAL A 62 7.94 -5.61 26.75
N THR A 63 7.91 -5.03 27.95
CA THR A 63 8.48 -3.69 28.20
C THR A 63 9.83 -3.72 28.90
N SER A 64 10.40 -4.91 29.13
CA SER A 64 11.79 -5.11 29.54
C SER A 64 12.50 -5.91 28.47
N ASP A 65 13.73 -5.53 28.14
CA ASP A 65 14.62 -6.25 27.22
C ASP A 65 14.05 -6.53 25.82
N HIS A 66 12.96 -5.87 25.44
CA HIS A 66 12.34 -5.94 24.13
C HIS A 66 12.29 -4.54 23.52
N SER A 67 12.26 -4.48 22.20
CA SER A 67 11.91 -3.24 21.51
C SER A 67 10.46 -3.23 21.07
N LEU A 68 9.85 -2.07 21.27
CA LEU A 68 8.45 -1.84 20.99
C LEU A 68 8.35 -0.78 19.89
N ILE A 69 7.56 -1.10 18.87
CA ILE A 69 7.25 -0.18 17.79
C ILE A 69 5.78 0.19 17.93
N ARG A 70 5.48 1.48 17.99
CA ARG A 70 4.09 1.92 18.04
C ARG A 70 3.37 1.54 16.74
N LYS A 71 2.18 0.95 16.85
CA LYS A 71 1.37 0.58 15.69
C LYS A 71 1.02 1.85 14.89
N SER A 72 1.08 1.76 13.57
CA SER A 72 0.80 2.90 12.67
C SER A 72 -0.64 3.41 12.77
N THR A 73 -1.57 2.60 13.28
CA THR A 73 -2.97 2.95 13.52
C THR A 73 -3.15 3.84 14.76
N VAL A 74 -2.16 3.96 15.64
CA VAL A 74 -2.22 4.82 16.82
C VAL A 74 -1.78 6.22 16.45
N LEU A 75 -2.76 7.09 16.22
CA LEU A 75 -2.53 8.46 15.73
C LEU A 75 -2.42 9.51 16.85
N LYS A 76 -2.76 9.15 18.09
CA LYS A 76 -2.73 10.05 19.26
C LYS A 76 -2.24 9.30 20.48
N GLY A 77 -1.52 10.01 21.34
CA GLY A 77 -1.08 9.48 22.62
C GLY A 77 -2.20 9.43 23.67
N VAL A 78 -2.01 8.56 24.66
CA VAL A 78 -2.92 8.47 25.81
C VAL A 78 -2.58 9.60 26.78
N THR A 79 -3.55 10.47 27.06
CA THR A 79 -3.31 11.69 27.88
C THR A 79 -3.91 11.61 29.28
N ALA A 80 -4.72 10.59 29.55
CA ALA A 80 -5.35 10.34 30.84
C ALA A 80 -4.73 9.12 31.54
N ALA A 81 -4.90 9.03 32.86
CA ALA A 81 -4.49 7.86 33.61
C ALA A 81 -5.32 6.62 33.20
N VAL A 82 -4.64 5.50 32.98
CA VAL A 82 -5.26 4.23 32.58
C VAL A 82 -5.53 3.33 33.80
N SER A 83 -6.58 2.52 33.73
CA SER A 83 -6.93 1.54 34.79
C SER A 83 -5.96 0.35 34.82
N PHE A 84 -5.53 -0.10 33.65
CA PHE A 84 -4.51 -1.10 33.38
C PHE A 84 -3.76 -0.67 32.11
N PHE A 85 -2.51 -1.09 31.97
CA PHE A 85 -1.72 -0.83 30.78
C PHE A 85 -1.43 -2.15 30.09
N ASP A 86 -2.07 -2.38 28.95
CA ASP A 86 -1.76 -3.48 28.05
C ASP A 86 -0.82 -2.95 26.95
N PRO A 87 0.47 -3.35 26.94
CA PRO A 87 1.43 -2.88 25.94
C PRO A 87 1.05 -3.26 24.51
N LEU A 88 0.35 -4.39 24.30
CA LEU A 88 0.07 -4.92 22.96
C LEU A 88 -1.08 -4.21 22.24
N LEU A 89 -1.84 -3.36 22.93
CA LEU A 89 -2.90 -2.55 22.31
C LEU A 89 -2.32 -1.51 21.35
N GLU A 90 -1.27 -0.82 21.77
CA GLU A 90 -0.70 0.31 21.03
C GLU A 90 0.67 0.02 20.42
N TYR A 91 1.35 -1.03 20.88
CA TYR A 91 2.69 -1.38 20.45
C TYR A 91 2.74 -2.79 19.90
N ASP A 92 3.63 -3.00 18.95
CA ASP A 92 4.09 -4.30 18.52
C ASP A 92 5.46 -4.57 19.14
N SER A 93 5.65 -5.78 19.67
CA SER A 93 6.91 -6.17 20.28
C SER A 93 7.69 -7.03 19.31
N ILE A 94 8.95 -6.68 19.12
CA ILE A 94 9.91 -7.62 18.56
C ILE A 94 10.45 -8.49 19.70
N PRO A 95 11.04 -9.67 19.43
CA PRO A 95 11.50 -10.55 20.50
C PRO A 95 12.57 -9.88 21.40
N ALA A 96 12.92 -10.51 22.51
CA ALA A 96 13.94 -9.97 23.41
C ALA A 96 15.29 -9.74 22.71
N VAL A 97 16.06 -8.76 23.21
CA VAL A 97 17.45 -8.56 22.83
C VAL A 97 18.26 -9.84 23.04
N THR A 98 19.22 -10.08 22.17
CA THR A 98 20.07 -11.27 22.21
C THR A 98 21.53 -10.87 22.46
N TYR A 99 22.39 -11.83 22.77
CA TYR A 99 23.82 -11.57 22.87
C TYR A 99 24.49 -11.53 21.50
N VAL A 100 25.56 -10.77 21.36
CA VAL A 100 26.45 -10.88 20.20
C VAL A 100 27.22 -12.19 20.32
N ILE A 101 27.24 -12.97 19.24
CA ILE A 101 27.92 -14.26 19.18
C ILE A 101 29.06 -14.18 18.17
N ASP A 102 30.21 -14.78 18.48
CA ASP A 102 31.35 -14.86 17.58
C ASP A 102 31.19 -15.97 16.51
N ALA A 103 32.20 -16.11 15.65
CA ALA A 103 32.18 -17.12 14.58
C ALA A 103 32.15 -18.57 15.09
N ASN A 104 32.50 -18.81 16.35
CA ASN A 104 32.56 -20.13 16.96
C ASN A 104 31.30 -20.46 17.78
N GLY A 105 30.39 -19.50 17.95
CA GLY A 105 29.17 -19.68 18.73
C GLY A 105 29.26 -19.18 20.17
N ASP A 106 30.37 -18.54 20.56
CA ASP A 106 30.58 -18.04 21.92
C ASP A 106 30.06 -16.60 22.09
N THR A 107 29.52 -16.29 23.26
CA THR A 107 29.01 -14.95 23.57
C THR A 107 30.15 -13.96 23.73
N LEU A 108 30.15 -12.89 22.94
CA LEU A 108 31.09 -11.80 23.08
C LEU A 108 30.78 -10.96 24.32
N SER A 109 31.81 -10.75 25.12
CA SER A 109 31.76 -9.89 26.30
C SER A 109 32.55 -8.60 26.04
N GLY A 110 32.05 -7.48 26.56
CA GLY A 110 32.73 -6.19 26.48
C GLY A 110 33.97 -6.14 27.38
N ALA A 111 34.69 -5.02 27.35
CA ALA A 111 35.92 -4.81 28.13
C ALA A 111 35.72 -4.96 29.66
N SER A 112 34.48 -4.85 30.15
CA SER A 112 34.10 -5.06 31.54
C SER A 112 33.73 -6.50 31.91
N GLY A 113 33.84 -7.45 30.97
CA GLY A 113 33.49 -8.86 31.16
C GLY A 113 31.99 -9.18 31.10
N ASN A 114 31.13 -8.19 30.86
CA ASN A 114 29.69 -8.41 30.69
C ASN A 114 29.36 -8.75 29.23
N PRO A 115 28.42 -9.68 28.97
CA PRO A 115 27.92 -9.96 27.63
C PRO A 115 27.43 -8.71 26.91
N ILE A 116 27.75 -8.59 25.63
CA ILE A 116 27.26 -7.49 24.80
C ILE A 116 25.84 -7.85 24.35
N LEU A 117 24.87 -7.09 24.85
CA LEU A 117 23.48 -7.14 24.36
C LEU A 117 23.38 -6.45 23.01
N PHE A 118 22.65 -7.07 22.09
CA PHE A 118 22.44 -6.59 20.74
C PHE A 118 20.98 -6.73 20.35
N GLY A 119 20.53 -5.75 19.59
CA GLY A 119 19.17 -5.72 19.13
C GLY A 119 18.90 -6.77 18.05
N ASN A 120 17.86 -7.58 18.23
CA ASN A 120 17.42 -8.54 17.23
C ASN A 120 16.71 -7.95 16.00
N TRP A 121 16.97 -6.69 15.61
CA TRP A 121 16.19 -6.00 14.57
C TRP A 121 16.43 -6.64 13.19
N PHE A 122 17.53 -7.38 13.04
CA PHE A 122 17.78 -8.24 11.89
C PHE A 122 16.77 -9.38 11.74
N SER A 123 16.02 -9.73 12.79
CA SER A 123 14.90 -10.67 12.71
C SER A 123 13.69 -10.06 12.01
N LEU A 124 13.65 -8.73 11.87
CA LEU A 124 12.63 -8.07 11.08
C LEU A 124 12.95 -8.22 9.60
N GLY A 125 11.99 -8.73 8.84
CA GLY A 125 12.05 -8.70 7.39
C GLY A 125 12.03 -7.27 6.87
N THR A 126 12.74 -7.02 5.78
CA THR A 126 12.57 -5.80 5.00
C THR A 126 11.53 -6.03 3.92
N HIS A 127 10.72 -5.01 3.63
CA HIS A 127 9.89 -4.99 2.44
C HIS A 127 10.10 -3.63 1.76
N ASN A 128 10.26 -3.65 0.44
CA ASN A 128 10.19 -2.41 -0.33
C ASN A 128 8.70 -2.16 -0.58
N CYS A 129 8.15 -1.07 -0.04
CA CYS A 129 6.73 -0.71 -0.10
C CYS A 129 6.15 -0.56 -1.53
N ALA A 130 6.95 -0.83 -2.58
CA ALA A 130 6.59 -0.74 -3.99
C ALA A 130 6.78 -2.07 -4.77
N CYS A 131 6.82 -3.23 -4.09
CA CYS A 131 6.84 -4.51 -4.78
C CYS A 131 5.45 -4.84 -5.35
N ASN A 132 5.24 -4.46 -6.62
CA ASN A 132 4.07 -4.74 -7.47
C ASN A 132 2.87 -3.80 -7.28
N ASN A 133 3.04 -2.51 -7.58
CA ASN A 133 1.93 -1.82 -8.22
C ASN A 133 1.68 -2.54 -9.55
N LEU A 134 0.67 -3.41 -9.58
CA LEU A 134 0.10 -3.96 -10.82
C LEU A 134 -0.52 -2.78 -11.58
N GLY A 135 0.32 -2.02 -12.28
CA GLY A 135 -0.13 -1.05 -13.26
C GLY A 135 -0.49 -1.76 -14.54
N ALA A 136 -1.74 -1.66 -14.98
CA ALA A 136 -2.08 -1.93 -16.36
C ALA A 136 -1.66 -0.71 -17.18
N ASN A 137 -0.78 -0.89 -18.16
CA ASN A 137 -0.63 0.11 -19.21
C ASN A 137 -1.91 0.08 -20.04
N GLU A 138 -2.80 1.06 -19.85
CA GLU A 138 -3.88 1.32 -20.79
C GLU A 138 -3.23 1.71 -22.13
N ASN A 139 -3.22 0.77 -23.07
CA ASN A 139 -2.88 1.10 -24.44
C ASN A 139 -4.10 1.84 -25.00
N GLU A 140 -3.95 3.16 -25.23
CA GLU A 140 -4.94 3.91 -26.00
C GLU A 140 -4.99 3.34 -27.41
N LYS A 141 -6.01 2.52 -27.68
CA LYS A 141 -6.29 2.04 -29.03
C LYS A 141 -6.78 3.23 -29.84
N GLU A 142 -6.08 3.58 -30.92
CA GLU A 142 -6.55 4.63 -31.84
C GLU A 142 -7.99 4.32 -32.28
N GLU A 143 -8.93 5.20 -31.93
CA GLU A 143 -10.32 5.02 -32.28
C GLU A 143 -10.53 5.26 -33.78
N VAL A 144 -11.00 4.23 -34.48
CA VAL A 144 -11.36 4.34 -35.91
C VAL A 144 -12.72 5.01 -36.03
N VAL A 145 -12.73 6.22 -36.62
CA VAL A 145 -13.94 7.04 -36.82
C VAL A 145 -14.33 7.04 -38.29
N ILE A 146 -15.61 6.83 -38.59
CA ILE A 146 -16.13 6.75 -39.95
C ILE A 146 -17.21 7.82 -40.17
N TYR A 147 -17.03 8.65 -41.20
CA TYR A 147 -17.96 9.73 -41.54
C TYR A 147 -18.01 10.00 -43.05
N PRO A 148 -19.13 10.51 -43.59
CA PRO A 148 -20.40 10.69 -42.90
C PRO A 148 -21.12 9.36 -42.67
N ASN A 149 -21.84 9.25 -41.56
CA ASN A 149 -22.75 8.14 -41.27
C ASN A 149 -24.05 8.72 -40.69
N PRO A 150 -25.16 8.78 -41.45
CA PRO A 150 -25.35 8.19 -42.78
C PRO A 150 -24.61 8.91 -43.92
N SER A 151 -24.22 8.18 -44.97
CA SER A 151 -23.67 8.71 -46.22
C SER A 151 -24.76 8.87 -47.28
N LEU A 152 -24.65 9.90 -48.13
CA LEU A 152 -25.62 10.25 -49.17
C LEU A 152 -25.35 9.55 -50.52
N ASP A 153 -24.07 9.35 -50.82
CA ASP A 153 -23.57 8.92 -52.14
C ASP A 153 -22.73 7.63 -52.04
N GLY A 154 -22.68 7.03 -50.85
CA GLY A 154 -21.91 5.82 -50.56
C GLY A 154 -20.42 6.09 -50.34
N PHE A 155 -19.96 7.35 -50.39
CA PHE A 155 -18.60 7.71 -50.05
C PHE A 155 -18.46 7.97 -48.55
N ILE A 156 -17.40 7.43 -47.97
CA ILE A 156 -17.03 7.61 -46.57
C ILE A 156 -15.53 7.85 -46.40
N ALA A 157 -15.17 8.58 -45.37
CA ALA A 157 -13.81 8.74 -44.87
C ALA A 157 -13.65 7.95 -43.56
N VAL A 158 -12.51 7.29 -43.41
CA VAL A 158 -12.09 6.56 -42.23
C VAL A 158 -10.86 7.26 -41.65
N LYS A 159 -11.03 7.88 -40.47
CA LYS A 159 -9.96 8.50 -39.67
C LYS A 159 -9.39 7.47 -38.69
N GLY A 160 -8.12 7.64 -38.32
CA GLY A 160 -7.38 6.66 -37.51
C GLY A 160 -7.00 5.42 -38.33
N ALA A 161 -6.71 5.62 -39.63
CA ALA A 161 -6.43 4.53 -40.55
C ALA A 161 -4.97 4.05 -40.53
N SER A 162 -4.08 4.75 -39.81
CA SER A 162 -2.62 4.52 -39.77
C SER A 162 -2.22 3.07 -39.48
N SER A 163 -2.99 2.40 -38.62
CA SER A 163 -2.76 1.04 -38.13
C SER A 163 -3.68 -0.01 -38.75
N ILE A 164 -4.50 0.37 -39.73
CA ILE A 164 -5.41 -0.54 -40.43
C ILE A 164 -4.61 -1.35 -41.46
N LYS A 165 -4.79 -2.66 -41.46
CA LYS A 165 -4.26 -3.57 -42.49
C LYS A 165 -5.21 -3.66 -43.67
N GLU A 166 -6.48 -3.93 -43.40
CA GLU A 166 -7.52 -4.03 -44.43
C GLU A 166 -8.91 -3.72 -43.90
N ILE A 167 -9.79 -3.30 -44.81
CA ILE A 167 -11.22 -3.11 -44.57
C ILE A 167 -12.00 -3.96 -45.56
N GLN A 168 -12.82 -4.89 -45.07
CA GLN A 168 -13.75 -5.69 -45.86
C GLN A 168 -15.17 -5.13 -45.71
N ILE A 169 -15.88 -4.99 -46.82
CA ILE A 169 -17.21 -4.37 -46.88
C ILE A 169 -18.24 -5.46 -47.16
N TYR A 170 -19.28 -5.52 -46.32
CA TYR A 170 -20.41 -6.43 -46.46
C TYR A 170 -21.72 -5.65 -46.54
N ASN A 171 -22.68 -6.16 -47.33
CA ASN A 171 -24.04 -5.63 -47.33
C ASN A 171 -24.88 -6.19 -46.17
N ALA A 172 -26.13 -5.75 -46.04
CA ALA A 172 -27.05 -6.18 -44.99
C ALA A 172 -27.35 -7.70 -45.00
N LEU A 173 -27.14 -8.39 -46.12
CA LEU A 173 -27.30 -9.84 -46.25
C LEU A 173 -26.01 -10.61 -45.92
N GLY A 174 -24.94 -9.91 -45.52
CA GLY A 174 -23.63 -10.51 -45.25
C GLY A 174 -22.84 -10.89 -46.50
N GLN A 175 -23.26 -10.46 -47.69
CA GLN A 175 -22.53 -10.70 -48.92
C GLN A 175 -21.33 -9.76 -49.01
N TYR A 176 -20.19 -10.27 -49.46
CA TYR A 176 -18.97 -9.51 -49.66
C TYR A 176 -19.11 -8.58 -50.87
N VAL A 177 -18.94 -7.27 -50.64
CA VAL A 177 -19.09 -6.20 -51.65
C VAL A 177 -17.73 -5.75 -52.16
N GLY A 178 -16.70 -5.74 -51.30
CA GLY A 178 -15.36 -5.33 -51.70
C GLY A 178 -14.38 -5.24 -50.54
N LYS A 179 -13.13 -4.89 -50.87
CA LYS A 179 -12.06 -4.64 -49.90
C LYS A 179 -11.29 -3.37 -50.24
N ALA A 180 -10.79 -2.70 -49.21
CA ALA A 180 -9.77 -1.68 -49.32
C ALA A 180 -8.56 -2.10 -48.48
N VAL A 181 -7.37 -2.01 -49.06
CA VAL A 181 -6.10 -2.23 -48.36
C VAL A 181 -5.51 -0.86 -48.04
N HIS A 182 -4.82 -0.77 -46.91
CA HIS A 182 -4.32 0.50 -46.42
C HIS A 182 -3.01 0.93 -47.10
N ASN A 183 -2.88 2.23 -47.37
CA ASN A 183 -1.74 2.86 -48.07
C ASN A 183 -0.89 3.78 -47.14
N ALA A 184 -0.80 3.46 -45.85
CA ALA A 184 -0.02 4.19 -44.83
C ALA A 184 -0.45 5.66 -44.54
N ALA A 185 -1.67 6.07 -44.90
CA ALA A 185 -2.19 7.42 -44.67
C ALA A 185 -3.06 7.53 -43.41
N ALA A 186 -3.01 8.64 -42.67
CA ALA A 186 -3.83 8.80 -41.45
C ALA A 186 -5.36 8.79 -41.69
N THR A 187 -5.79 9.02 -42.93
CA THR A 187 -7.19 8.98 -43.37
C THR A 187 -7.29 8.29 -44.73
N MET A 188 -8.34 7.51 -44.93
CA MET A 188 -8.64 6.87 -46.22
C MET A 188 -10.10 7.08 -46.62
N THR A 189 -10.36 7.19 -47.92
CA THR A 189 -11.72 7.32 -48.47
C THR A 189 -12.12 6.00 -49.14
N LEU A 190 -13.34 5.53 -48.88
CA LEU A 190 -13.89 4.31 -49.46
C LEU A 190 -15.28 4.58 -50.04
N LYS A 191 -15.64 3.79 -51.06
CA LYS A 191 -17.00 3.70 -51.59
C LYS A 191 -17.62 2.36 -51.19
N LEU A 192 -18.78 2.38 -50.53
CA LEU A 192 -19.43 1.18 -49.97
C LEU A 192 -20.25 0.39 -50.99
N GLY A 193 -20.76 1.05 -52.03
CA GLY A 193 -21.62 0.47 -53.05
C GLY A 193 -22.46 1.55 -53.74
N ASN A 194 -23.38 1.16 -54.63
CA ASN A 194 -24.34 2.07 -55.25
C ASN A 194 -25.76 1.94 -54.67
N ASP A 195 -26.02 0.87 -53.90
CA ASP A 195 -27.35 0.59 -53.38
C ASP A 195 -27.58 1.25 -52.02
N ARG A 196 -28.82 1.67 -51.79
CA ARG A 196 -29.24 2.22 -50.50
C ARG A 196 -29.40 1.09 -49.50
N GLY A 197 -28.91 1.31 -48.29
CA GLY A 197 -29.02 0.29 -47.24
C GLY A 197 -27.91 0.35 -46.19
N VAL A 198 -27.82 -0.73 -45.42
CA VAL A 198 -26.85 -0.88 -44.36
C VAL A 198 -25.65 -1.66 -44.85
N TYR A 199 -24.46 -1.15 -44.55
CA TYR A 199 -23.19 -1.80 -44.81
C TYR A 199 -22.44 -2.04 -43.50
N ILE A 200 -21.76 -3.17 -43.42
CA ILE A 200 -20.91 -3.55 -42.29
C ILE A 200 -19.47 -3.56 -42.78
N LEU A 201 -18.63 -2.76 -42.13
CA LEU A 201 -17.21 -2.70 -42.38
C LEU A 201 -16.50 -3.54 -41.33
N ARG A 202 -15.77 -4.56 -41.76
CA ARG A 202 -14.86 -5.34 -40.93
C ARG A 202 -13.45 -4.79 -41.12
N ILE A 203 -12.89 -4.26 -40.05
CA ILE A 203 -11.61 -3.54 -40.04
C ILE A 203 -10.61 -4.43 -39.32
N THR A 204 -9.59 -4.87 -40.04
CA THR A 204 -8.47 -5.64 -39.50
C THR A 204 -7.28 -4.70 -39.33
N GLN A 205 -6.72 -4.64 -38.12
CA GLN A 205 -5.54 -3.83 -37.81
C GLN A 205 -4.24 -4.60 -38.05
N ASN A 206 -3.11 -3.91 -38.04
CA ASN A 206 -1.78 -4.50 -38.21
C ASN A 206 -1.41 -5.51 -37.10
N ASP A 207 -1.97 -5.32 -35.89
CA ASP A 207 -1.83 -6.25 -34.76
C ASP A 207 -2.71 -7.51 -34.90
N GLY A 208 -3.51 -7.61 -35.96
CA GLY A 208 -4.45 -8.70 -36.20
C GLY A 208 -5.80 -8.54 -35.48
N SER A 209 -5.98 -7.48 -34.68
CA SER A 209 -7.26 -7.20 -34.03
C SER A 209 -8.31 -6.83 -35.08
N VAL A 210 -9.54 -7.30 -34.85
CA VAL A 210 -10.66 -7.09 -35.77
C VAL A 210 -11.74 -6.29 -35.06
N SER A 211 -12.23 -5.25 -35.71
CA SER A 211 -13.39 -4.47 -35.27
C SER A 211 -14.43 -4.39 -36.38
N SER A 212 -15.67 -4.08 -36.02
CA SER A 212 -16.73 -3.87 -37.01
C SER A 212 -17.45 -2.55 -36.78
N LYS A 213 -17.82 -1.87 -37.87
CA LYS A 213 -18.59 -0.62 -37.83
C LYS A 213 -19.73 -0.69 -38.84
N ARG A 214 -20.90 -0.22 -38.42
CA ARG A 214 -22.11 -0.15 -39.25
C ARG A 214 -22.23 1.24 -39.87
N VAL A 215 -22.45 1.30 -41.18
CA VAL A 215 -22.69 2.54 -41.92
C VAL A 215 -23.98 2.44 -42.71
N VAL A 216 -24.74 3.53 -42.77
CA VAL A 216 -25.98 3.63 -43.53
C VAL A 216 -25.76 4.49 -44.78
N VAL A 217 -26.18 4.00 -45.95
CA VAL A 217 -26.23 4.77 -47.20
C VAL A 217 -27.69 5.10 -47.53
N LYS A 218 -27.99 6.38 -47.74
CA LYS A 218 -29.34 6.91 -47.93
C LYS A 218 -29.85 6.89 -49.36
#